data_AF-A0A9Q1HIT7-F1
#
_entry.id   AF-A0A9Q1HIT7-F1
#
_cell.length_a   1.000
_cell.length_b   1.000
_cell.length_c   1.000
_cell.angle_alpha   90.00
_cell.angle_beta   90.00
_cell.angle_gamma   90.00
#
_symmetry.space_group_name_H-M   'P 1'
#
loop_
_entity.id
_entity.type
_entity.pdbx_description
1 polymer ?
#
loop_
_entity_poly.entity_id
_entity_poly.type
_entity_poly.pdbx_seq_one_letter_code
_entity_poly.pdbx_strand_id
1 'polypeptide(L)'
;MTGRLGWAVRLYQDEMYLRDIDPPVMFNLHNLLDSAPGFRNGWKHLAAVIGLSLNEVNKFEAWERRGESPTENMLKQWDYSNVTPTQLYLKLYEMRHAEAMKLIKKYGNLFSGLNIH
;
A
#
# COMPACT_ATOMS: atom_id res chain seq x y z
N MET A 1 -21.04 42.71 20.49
CA MET A 1 -20.05 42.53 19.41
C MET A 1 -18.90 41.68 19.96
N THR A 2 -18.32 40.84 19.09
CA THR A 2 -17.20 39.89 19.32
C THR A 2 -17.54 38.70 20.22
N GLY A 3 -17.61 37.44 19.80
CA GLY A 3 -17.09 36.77 18.61
C GLY A 3 -16.06 35.73 19.04
N ARG A 4 -16.38 34.44 18.88
CA ARG A 4 -15.49 33.32 18.49
C ARG A 4 -16.19 31.99 18.71
N LEU A 5 -16.81 31.49 17.63
CA LEU A 5 -17.05 30.07 17.43
C LEU A 5 -15.69 29.39 17.39
N GLY A 6 -15.35 28.66 18.44
CA GLY A 6 -14.04 28.00 18.57
C GLY A 6 -14.19 26.62 19.17
N TRP A 7 -14.56 25.64 18.35
CA TRP A 7 -14.25 24.21 18.59
C TRP A 7 -14.61 23.29 17.40
N ALA A 8 -14.80 23.82 16.20
CA ALA A 8 -14.81 22.98 15.00
C ALA A 8 -13.46 23.07 14.27
N VAL A 9 -12.39 22.61 14.91
CA VAL A 9 -11.23 22.14 14.13
C VAL A 9 -11.66 20.82 13.52
N ARG A 10 -12.42 20.92 12.42
CA ARG A 10 -12.63 19.79 11.52
C ARG A 10 -11.27 19.58 10.87
N LEU A 11 -10.45 18.73 11.47
CA LEU A 11 -9.26 18.19 10.82
C LEU A 11 -9.80 17.44 9.60
N TYR A 12 -9.85 18.11 8.46
CA TYR A 12 -9.80 17.44 7.17
C TYR A 12 -8.43 16.76 7.15
N GLN A 13 -8.35 15.54 7.67
CA GLN A 13 -7.30 14.64 7.22
C GLN A 13 -7.66 14.38 5.76
N ASP A 14 -6.94 15.00 4.83
CA ASP A 14 -6.99 14.58 3.44
C ASP A 14 -6.76 13.07 3.43
N GLU A 15 -7.76 12.32 2.96
CA GLU A 15 -7.65 10.88 2.86
C GLU A 15 -6.58 10.56 1.82
N MET A 16 -5.45 10.03 2.29
CA MET A 16 -4.35 9.62 1.44
C MET A 16 -4.62 8.20 0.89
N TYR A 17 -4.47 8.03 -0.42
CA TYR A 17 -4.59 6.75 -1.12
C TYR A 17 -3.23 6.25 -1.63
N LEU A 18 -3.17 5.03 -2.18
CA LEU A 18 -1.92 4.45 -2.66
C LEU A 18 -1.30 5.28 -3.80
N ARG A 19 -2.13 5.83 -4.68
CA ARG A 19 -1.72 6.73 -5.77
C ARG A 19 -1.05 8.02 -5.29
N ASP A 20 -1.22 8.39 -4.03
CA ASP A 20 -0.64 9.61 -3.44
C ASP A 20 0.73 9.35 -2.80
N ILE A 21 1.17 8.09 -2.69
CA ILE A 21 2.49 7.74 -2.15
C ILE A 21 3.58 8.19 -3.13
N ASP A 22 4.68 8.75 -2.60
CA ASP A 22 5.82 9.21 -3.40
C ASP A 22 6.25 8.13 -4.42
N PRO A 23 6.33 8.46 -5.73
CA PRO A 23 6.66 7.47 -6.76
C PRO A 23 7.93 6.66 -6.51
N PRO A 24 9.03 7.23 -5.97
CA PRO A 24 10.22 6.45 -5.61
C PRO A 24 9.96 5.38 -4.55
N VAL A 25 9.04 5.63 -3.61
CA VAL A 25 8.69 4.63 -2.57
C VAL A 25 7.90 3.49 -3.18
N MET A 26 6.91 3.79 -4.03
CA MET A 26 6.14 2.76 -4.73
C MET A 26 7.04 1.93 -5.64
N PHE A 27 7.94 2.56 -6.39
CA PHE A 27 8.93 1.85 -7.21
C PHE A 27 9.78 0.86 -6.39
N ASN A 28 10.29 1.30 -5.23
CA ASN A 28 11.06 0.42 -4.34
C ASN A 28 10.21 -0.73 -3.79
N LEU A 29 8.95 -0.46 -3.45
CA LEU A 29 8.02 -1.48 -3.00
C LEU A 29 7.74 -2.52 -4.10
N HIS A 30 7.54 -2.09 -5.33
CA HIS A 30 7.31 -2.98 -6.48
C HIS A 30 8.50 -3.91 -6.68
N ASN A 31 9.71 -3.34 -6.79
CA ASN A 31 10.94 -4.13 -6.96
C ASN A 31 11.16 -5.14 -5.83
N LEU A 32 10.86 -4.73 -4.60
CA LEU A 32 10.99 -5.59 -3.44
C LEU A 32 10.04 -6.80 -3.53
N LEU A 33 8.79 -6.59 -3.91
CA LEU A 33 7.80 -7.66 -3.99
C LEU A 33 7.93 -8.53 -5.25
N ASP A 34 8.46 -7.97 -6.33
CA ASP A 34 8.68 -8.69 -7.59
C ASP A 34 9.95 -9.54 -7.53
N SER A 35 11.00 -9.10 -6.83
CA SER A 35 12.35 -9.65 -7.05
C SER A 35 13.20 -9.85 -5.78
N ALA A 36 12.70 -9.59 -4.56
CA ALA A 36 13.52 -9.68 -3.36
C ALA A 36 14.15 -11.07 -3.15
N PRO A 37 15.47 -11.14 -2.94
CA PRO A 37 16.13 -12.36 -2.47
C PRO A 37 15.53 -12.80 -1.13
N GLY A 38 15.06 -14.06 -1.05
CA GLY A 38 14.48 -14.63 0.18
C GLY A 38 12.96 -14.47 0.31
N PHE A 39 12.32 -13.64 -0.52
CA PHE A 39 10.85 -13.52 -0.60
C PHE A 39 10.37 -13.86 -2.02
N ARG A 40 10.59 -15.12 -2.43
CA ARG A 40 10.13 -15.60 -3.75
C ARG A 40 8.61 -15.46 -3.85
N ASN A 41 8.14 -14.98 -5.00
CA ASN A 41 6.71 -14.78 -5.29
C ASN A 41 6.02 -13.77 -4.34
N GLY A 42 6.72 -12.74 -3.86
CA GLY A 42 6.18 -11.73 -2.95
C GLY A 42 4.88 -11.10 -3.46
N TRP A 43 4.83 -10.75 -4.74
CA TRP A 43 3.63 -10.22 -5.38
C TRP A 43 2.44 -11.20 -5.41
N LYS A 44 2.69 -12.52 -5.57
CA LYS A 44 1.62 -13.55 -5.53
C LYS A 44 1.09 -13.76 -4.13
N HIS A 45 1.96 -13.73 -3.12
CA HIS A 45 1.52 -13.73 -1.72
C HIS A 45 0.66 -12.50 -1.42
N LEU A 46 1.08 -11.32 -1.92
CA LEU A 46 0.29 -10.10 -1.79
C LEU A 46 -1.09 -10.24 -2.48
N ALA A 47 -1.12 -10.78 -3.69
CA ALA A 47 -2.38 -11.05 -4.41
C ALA A 47 -3.32 -11.95 -3.60
N ALA A 48 -2.78 -12.98 -2.95
CA ALA A 48 -3.56 -13.90 -2.13
C ALA A 48 -4.17 -13.21 -0.89
N VAL A 49 -3.39 -12.38 -0.18
CA VAL A 49 -3.90 -11.67 1.02
C VAL A 49 -4.82 -10.50 0.69
N ILE A 50 -4.70 -9.92 -0.51
CA ILE A 50 -5.67 -8.95 -1.06
C ILE A 50 -6.99 -9.67 -1.44
N GLY A 51 -6.94 -10.96 -1.75
CA GLY A 51 -8.11 -11.77 -2.10
C GLY A 51 -8.41 -11.79 -3.60
N LEU A 52 -7.39 -11.65 -4.45
CA LEU A 52 -7.54 -11.73 -5.89
C LEU A 52 -7.89 -13.16 -6.35
N SER A 53 -8.75 -13.26 -7.36
CA SER A 53 -9.10 -14.53 -7.98
C SER A 53 -7.93 -15.10 -8.80
N LEU A 54 -7.93 -16.41 -9.02
CA LEU A 54 -6.93 -17.07 -9.88
C LEU A 54 -6.86 -16.44 -11.28
N ASN A 55 -8.02 -16.01 -11.80
CA ASN A 55 -8.11 -15.41 -13.12
C ASN A 55 -7.45 -14.02 -13.18
N GLU A 56 -7.49 -13.26 -12.08
CA GLU A 56 -6.76 -11.99 -11.95
C GLU A 56 -5.26 -12.24 -11.79
N VAL A 57 -4.87 -13.19 -10.94
CA VAL A 57 -3.47 -13.58 -10.76
C VAL A 57 -2.83 -13.97 -12.11
N ASN A 58 -3.52 -14.79 -12.91
CA ASN A 58 -3.04 -15.21 -14.23
C ASN A 58 -2.78 -14.04 -15.19
N LYS A 59 -3.52 -12.92 -15.06
CA LYS A 59 -3.27 -11.71 -15.88
C LYS A 59 -1.95 -11.07 -15.47
N PHE A 60 -1.69 -10.94 -14.18
CA PHE A 60 -0.44 -10.35 -13.67
C PHE A 60 0.77 -11.25 -13.98
N GLU A 61 0.61 -12.58 -13.95
CA GLU A 61 1.67 -13.50 -14.40
C GLU A 61 2.00 -13.31 -15.89
N ALA A 62 1.00 -12.98 -16.72
CA ALA A 62 1.24 -12.71 -18.13
C ALA A 62 2.03 -11.40 -18.34
N TRP A 63 1.89 -10.43 -17.44
CA TRP A 63 2.65 -9.18 -17.43
C TRP A 63 4.08 -9.40 -16.91
N GLU A 64 4.25 -10.18 -15.84
CA GLU A 64 5.56 -10.63 -15.37
C GLU A 64 6.36 -11.31 -16.49
N ARG A 65 5.72 -12.19 -17.28
CA ARG A 65 6.34 -12.86 -18.44
C ARG A 65 6.76 -11.91 -19.57
N ARG A 66 6.22 -10.69 -19.62
CA ARG A 66 6.60 -9.63 -20.57
C ARG A 66 7.69 -8.71 -20.03
N GLY A 67 8.17 -8.95 -18.80
CA GLY A 67 9.14 -8.11 -18.13
C GLY A 67 8.52 -6.86 -17.48
N GLU A 68 7.21 -6.83 -17.30
CA GLU A 68 6.52 -5.75 -16.58
C GLU A 68 6.42 -6.09 -15.08
N SER A 69 6.30 -5.08 -14.22
CA SER A 69 6.10 -5.27 -12.78
C SER A 69 4.69 -5.82 -12.51
N PRO A 70 4.52 -7.07 -12.03
CA PRO A 70 3.21 -7.55 -11.62
C PRO A 70 2.70 -6.81 -10.37
N THR A 71 3.58 -6.42 -9.43
CA THR A 71 3.16 -5.67 -8.24
C THR A 71 2.59 -4.30 -8.58
N GLU A 72 3.27 -3.50 -9.42
CA GLU A 72 2.81 -2.15 -9.80
C GLU A 72 1.39 -2.19 -10.36
N ASN A 73 1.22 -3.09 -11.31
CA ASN A 73 0.02 -3.32 -12.06
C ASN A 73 -1.14 -3.81 -11.18
N MET A 74 -0.85 -4.74 -10.28
CA MET A 74 -1.81 -5.22 -9.29
C MET A 74 -2.24 -4.11 -8.32
N LEU A 75 -1.29 -3.34 -7.80
CA LEU A 75 -1.59 -2.25 -6.87
C LEU A 75 -2.39 -1.13 -7.54
N LYS A 76 -2.08 -0.80 -8.81
CA LYS A 76 -2.91 0.12 -9.62
C LYS A 76 -4.34 -0.39 -9.76
N GLN A 77 -4.53 -1.67 -10.05
CA GLN A 77 -5.87 -2.25 -10.14
C GLN A 77 -6.59 -2.21 -8.78
N TRP A 78 -5.88 -2.52 -7.70
CA TRP A 78 -6.46 -2.51 -6.36
C TRP A 78 -6.86 -1.10 -5.91
N ASP A 79 -6.06 -0.09 -6.23
CA ASP A 79 -6.28 1.32 -5.88
C ASP A 79 -7.51 1.96 -6.53
N TYR A 80 -8.10 1.35 -7.57
CA TYR A 80 -9.41 1.77 -8.09
C TYR A 80 -10.52 1.71 -7.04
N SER A 81 -10.32 0.96 -5.95
CA SER A 81 -11.22 0.90 -4.80
C SER A 81 -10.85 1.89 -3.69
N ASN A 82 -10.05 2.94 -3.99
CA ASN A 82 -9.60 3.96 -3.04
C ASN A 82 -8.84 3.36 -1.85
N VAL A 83 -7.81 2.57 -2.15
CA VAL A 83 -7.04 1.86 -1.13
C VAL A 83 -6.11 2.82 -0.41
N THR A 84 -6.07 2.72 0.91
CA THR A 84 -5.21 3.54 1.76
C THR A 84 -3.85 2.87 2.02
N PRO A 85 -2.79 3.66 2.31
CA PRO A 85 -1.51 3.11 2.73
C PRO A 85 -1.61 2.20 3.97
N THR A 86 -2.56 2.50 4.87
CA THR A 86 -2.85 1.66 6.04
C THR A 86 -3.34 0.27 5.65
N GLN A 87 -4.26 0.16 4.68
CA GLN A 87 -4.74 -1.15 4.22
C GLN A 87 -3.61 -1.97 3.60
N LEU A 88 -2.77 -1.36 2.77
CA LEU A 88 -1.59 -2.03 2.22
C LEU A 88 -0.62 -2.45 3.32
N TYR A 89 -0.37 -1.60 4.32
CA TYR A 89 0.49 -1.92 5.47
C TYR A 89 0.00 -3.17 6.22
N LEU A 90 -1.30 -3.26 6.46
CA LEU A 90 -1.90 -4.44 7.10
C LEU A 90 -1.69 -5.72 6.29
N LYS A 91 -1.80 -5.65 4.95
CA LYS A 91 -1.51 -6.80 4.09
C LYS A 91 -0.04 -7.21 4.10
N LEU A 92 0.87 -6.24 4.11
CA LEU A 92 2.30 -6.53 4.26
C LEU A 92 2.64 -7.10 5.65
N TYR A 93 1.89 -6.70 6.69
CA TYR A 93 1.99 -7.27 8.04
C TYR A 93 1.50 -8.72 8.08
N GLU A 94 0.36 -9.04 7.45
CA GLU A 94 -0.14 -10.42 7.30
C GLU A 94 0.91 -11.33 6.62
N MET A 95 1.65 -10.78 5.65
CA MET A 95 2.76 -11.46 4.96
C MET A 95 4.06 -11.53 5.78
N ARG A 96 4.13 -10.85 6.94
CA ARG A 96 5.36 -10.66 7.76
C ARG A 96 6.52 -10.04 6.97
N HIS A 97 6.21 -9.17 6.00
CA HIS A 97 7.22 -8.59 5.10
C HIS A 97 7.79 -7.28 5.66
N ALA A 98 8.68 -7.38 6.66
CA ALA A 98 9.18 -6.23 7.42
C ALA A 98 9.80 -5.11 6.56
N GLU A 99 10.57 -5.44 5.53
CA GLU A 99 11.19 -4.42 4.66
C GLU A 99 10.15 -3.63 3.84
N ALA A 100 9.12 -4.31 3.32
CA ALA A 100 8.03 -3.67 2.60
C ALA A 100 7.21 -2.76 3.52
N MET A 101 6.96 -3.23 4.75
CA MET A 101 6.29 -2.43 5.77
C MET A 101 7.07 -1.15 6.12
N LYS A 102 8.40 -1.21 6.21
CA LYS A 102 9.24 -0.04 6.50
C LYS A 102 9.10 1.05 5.43
N LEU A 103 9.03 0.68 4.16
CA LEU A 103 8.90 1.62 3.03
C LEU A 103 7.65 2.50 3.16
N ILE A 104 6.53 1.91 3.56
CA ILE A 104 5.24 2.63 3.58
C ILE A 104 4.79 3.08 4.98
N LYS A 105 5.56 2.78 6.03
CA LYS A 105 5.20 3.06 7.43
C LYS A 105 4.81 4.52 7.68
N LYS A 106 5.51 5.47 7.06
CA LYS A 106 5.28 6.92 7.25
C LYS A 106 3.97 7.42 6.63
N TYR A 107 3.36 6.65 5.73
CA TYR A 107 2.11 7.01 5.06
C TYR A 107 0.88 6.36 5.71
N GLY A 108 1.08 5.36 6.56
CA GLY A 108 0.01 4.75 7.32
C GLY A 108 -0.41 5.64 8.49
N ASN A 109 -1.71 5.96 8.59
CA ASN A 109 -2.29 6.72 9.71
C ASN A 109 -2.31 5.94 11.04
N LEU A 110 -1.69 4.75 11.10
CA LEU A 110 -1.63 3.90 12.30
C LEU A 110 -0.94 4.56 13.50
N PHE A 111 -0.18 5.65 13.30
CA PHE A 111 0.64 6.27 14.35
C PHE A 111 0.28 7.72 14.68
N SER A 112 -0.63 8.37 13.95
CA SER A 112 -1.03 9.76 14.25
C SER A 112 -1.89 9.89 15.52
N GLY A 113 -2.35 8.78 16.10
CA GLY A 113 -3.05 8.71 17.39
C GLY A 113 -2.25 8.08 18.54
N LEU A 114 -1.02 7.60 18.30
CA LEU A 114 -0.18 6.99 19.33
C LEU A 114 1.07 7.86 19.54
N ASN A 115 0.86 8.96 20.26
CA ASN A 115 1.94 9.60 21.02
C ASN A 115 2.44 8.58 22.05
N ILE A 116 3.51 7.86 21.71
CA ILE A 116 4.27 7.08 22.70
C ILE A 116 5.44 7.97 23.10
N HIS A 117 5.31 8.58 24.28
CA HIS A 117 6.38 9.26 24.99
C HIS A 117 7.50 8.28 25.35
#